data_AF-A0A532T7W4-F1
#
_entry.id   AF-A0A532T7W4-F1
#
_cell.length_a   1.000
_cell.length_b   1.000
_cell.length_c   1.000
_cell.angle_alpha   90.00
_cell.angle_beta   90.00
_cell.angle_gamma   90.00
#
_symmetry.space_group_name_H-M   'P 1'
#
loop_
_entity.id
_entity.type
_entity.pdbx_description
1 polymer ?
#
loop_
_entity_poly.entity_id
_entity_poly.type
_entity_poly.pdbx_seq_one_letter_code
_entity_poly.pdbx_strand_id
1 'polypeptide(L)'
;MFLYGDYNDILEDSLIQKLNWLKEEFYYLFKFRQHKYNQKDKELAHQIIEKFIESVNSSDNKRMNELVLETVEAIEKKYIGLF
;
A
#
# COMPACT_ATOMS: atom_id res chain seq x y z
N MET A 1 22.59 6.21 -24.85
CA MET A 1 21.88 6.99 -23.81
C MET A 1 20.73 6.11 -23.32
N PHE A 2 20.94 5.34 -22.25
CA PHE A 2 20.04 4.29 -21.73
C PHE A 2 19.43 4.64 -20.36
N LEU A 3 19.39 5.92 -19.99
CA LEU A 3 19.04 6.34 -18.63
C LEU A 3 17.54 6.24 -18.28
N TYR A 4 16.65 6.11 -19.26
CA TYR A 4 15.20 6.10 -19.04
C TYR A 4 14.64 4.73 -18.63
N GLY A 5 15.29 3.64 -19.07
CA GLY A 5 14.93 2.27 -18.66
C GLY A 5 15.30 2.02 -17.20
N ASP A 6 16.58 2.24 -16.86
CA ASP A 6 17.09 2.09 -15.50
C ASP A 6 16.32 2.95 -14.48
N TYR A 7 15.94 4.18 -14.83
CA TYR A 7 15.22 5.07 -13.92
C TYR A 7 13.80 4.57 -13.60
N ASN A 8 13.07 4.08 -14.61
CA ASN A 8 11.73 3.52 -14.39
C ASN A 8 11.78 2.20 -13.60
N ASP A 9 12.80 1.38 -13.85
CA ASP A 9 13.00 0.12 -13.12
C ASP A 9 13.34 0.39 -11.64
N ILE A 10 14.20 1.37 -11.35
CA ILE A 10 14.52 1.80 -9.97
C ILE A 10 13.28 2.35 -9.25
N LEU A 11 12.45 3.14 -9.94
CA LEU A 11 11.22 3.65 -9.35
C LEU A 11 10.20 2.54 -9.09
N GLU A 12 10.10 1.55 -9.97
CA GLU A 12 9.23 0.40 -9.81
C GLU A 12 9.69 -0.46 -8.62
N ASP A 13 10.98 -0.76 -8.51
CA ASP A 13 11.55 -1.49 -7.38
C ASP A 13 11.33 -0.77 -6.05
N SER A 14 11.53 0.56 -6.04
CA SER A 14 11.26 1.41 -4.87
C SER A 14 9.78 1.35 -4.47
N LEU A 15 8.87 1.39 -5.44
CA LEU A 15 7.44 1.25 -5.18
C LEU A 15 7.11 -0.15 -4.63
N ILE A 16 7.65 -1.22 -5.22
CA ILE A 16 7.44 -2.59 -4.74
C ILE A 16 7.89 -2.73 -3.28
N GLN A 17 9.02 -2.15 -2.91
CA GLN A 17 9.48 -2.15 -1.51
C GLN A 17 8.50 -1.41 -0.59
N LYS A 18 8.01 -0.24 -1.00
CA LYS A 18 7.00 0.51 -0.24
C LYS A 18 5.68 -0.27 -0.09
N LEU A 19 5.23 -0.95 -1.14
CA LEU A 19 4.01 -1.77 -1.12
C LEU A 19 4.17 -2.99 -0.21
N ASN A 20 5.35 -3.62 -0.19
CA ASN A 20 5.66 -4.71 0.72
C ASN A 20 5.69 -4.22 2.17
N TRP A 21 6.33 -3.08 2.43
CA TRP A 21 6.30 -2.44 3.74
C TRP A 21 4.87 -2.17 4.22
N LEU A 22 3.98 -1.65 3.35
CA LEU A 22 2.57 -1.43 3.70
C LEU A 22 1.86 -2.73 4.11
N LYS A 23 2.07 -3.83 3.38
CA LYS A 23 1.49 -5.13 3.72
C LYS A 23 1.98 -5.64 5.08
N GLU A 24 3.26 -5.46 5.37
CA GLU A 24 3.87 -5.84 6.65
C GLU A 24 3.34 -4.98 7.80
N GLU A 25 3.24 -3.67 7.61
CA GLU A 25 2.71 -2.73 8.61
C GLU A 25 1.28 -3.12 9.01
N PHE A 26 0.42 -3.39 8.03
CA PHE A 26 -0.93 -3.90 8.29
C PHE A 26 -0.91 -5.23 9.05
N TYR A 27 -0.01 -6.14 8.69
CA TYR A 27 0.14 -7.40 9.43
C TYR A 27 0.54 -7.15 10.89
N TYR A 28 1.52 -6.29 11.15
CA TYR A 28 1.94 -6.00 12.51
C TYR A 28 0.84 -5.34 13.35
N LEU A 29 0.12 -4.38 12.78
CA LEU A 29 -0.92 -3.64 13.48
C LEU A 29 -2.16 -4.48 13.76
N PHE A 30 -2.54 -5.38 12.85
CA PHE A 30 -3.84 -6.05 12.88
C PHE A 30 -3.78 -7.56 13.14
N LYS A 31 -2.60 -8.22 13.14
CA LYS A 31 -2.49 -9.69 13.32
C LYS A 31 -3.15 -10.26 14.57
N PHE A 32 -3.27 -9.48 15.64
CA PHE A 32 -3.87 -9.92 16.91
C PHE A 32 -5.33 -9.47 17.11
N ARG A 33 -5.89 -8.71 16.17
CA ARG A 33 -7.26 -8.19 16.28
C ARG A 33 -8.33 -9.24 16.03
N GLN A 34 -7.99 -10.42 15.49
CA GLN A 34 -8.91 -11.55 15.24
C GLN A 34 -10.23 -11.13 14.56
N HIS A 35 -10.15 -10.21 13.58
CA HIS A 35 -11.32 -9.64 12.88
C HIS A 35 -12.32 -8.84 13.76
N LYS A 36 -11.96 -8.54 15.00
CA LYS A 36 -12.71 -7.64 15.89
C LYS A 36 -12.08 -6.26 15.86
N TYR A 37 -12.31 -5.54 14.76
CA TYR A 37 -11.84 -4.18 14.59
C TYR A 37 -12.81 -3.20 15.24
N ASN A 38 -12.28 -2.27 16.03
CA ASN A 38 -13.06 -1.15 16.53
C ASN A 38 -12.97 0.04 15.57
N GLN A 39 -13.75 1.09 15.84
CA GLN A 39 -13.76 2.30 15.02
C GLN A 39 -12.37 2.93 14.86
N LYS A 40 -11.53 2.93 15.91
CA LYS A 40 -10.16 3.47 15.85
C LYS A 40 -9.26 2.64 14.96
N ASP A 41 -9.45 1.32 14.92
CA ASP A 41 -8.70 0.44 14.01
C ASP A 41 -9.03 0.78 12.55
N LYS A 42 -10.31 1.02 12.23
CA LYS A 42 -10.76 1.42 10.89
C LYS A 42 -10.22 2.79 10.49
N GLU A 43 -10.26 3.75 11.41
CA GLU A 43 -9.71 5.10 11.21
C GLU A 43 -8.20 5.05 10.97
N LEU A 44 -7.48 4.25 11.76
CA LEU A 44 -6.04 4.05 11.58
C LEU A 44 -5.73 3.41 10.22
N ALA A 45 -6.47 2.38 9.82
CA ALA A 45 -6.29 1.73 8.53
C ALA A 45 -6.50 2.69 7.35
N HIS A 46 -7.58 3.50 7.40
CA HIS A 46 -7.83 4.55 6.40
C HIS A 46 -6.70 5.58 6.36
N GLN A 47 -6.26 6.09 7.52
CA GLN A 47 -5.19 7.08 7.58
C GLN A 47 -3.87 6.55 7.03
N ILE A 48 -3.54 5.26 7.27
CA ILE A 48 -2.32 4.65 6.74
C ILE A 48 -2.40 4.58 5.22
N ILE A 49 -3.53 4.12 4.65
CA ILE A 49 -3.70 4.03 3.19
C ILE A 49 -3.67 5.41 2.55
N GLU A 50 -4.38 6.39 3.11
CA GLU A 50 -4.42 7.75 2.60
C GLU A 50 -3.01 8.37 2.55
N LYS A 51 -2.28 8.31 3.67
CA LYS A 51 -0.89 8.80 3.73
C LYS A 51 0.04 8.03 2.80
N PHE A 52 -0.18 6.72 2.64
CA PHE A 52 0.61 5.92 1.72
C PHE A 52 0.38 6.38 0.27
N ILE A 53 -0.87 6.55 -0.14
CA ILE A 53 -1.24 7.04 -1.48
C ILE A 53 -0.65 8.43 -1.71
N GLU A 54 -0.77 9.35 -0.76
CA GLU A 54 -0.14 10.68 -0.83
C GLU A 54 1.39 10.59 -1.03
N SER A 55 2.05 9.64 -0.37
CA SER A 55 3.50 9.43 -0.48
C SER A 55 3.95 8.80 -1.81
N VAL A 56 3.02 8.26 -2.59
CA VAL A 56 3.25 7.58 -3.87
C VAL A 56 2.70 8.36 -5.07
N ASN A 57 1.78 9.31 -4.86
CA ASN A 57 1.06 10.11 -5.87
C ASN A 57 1.93 11.06 -6.73
N SER A 58 3.24 10.87 -6.77
CA SER A 58 4.18 11.70 -7.54
C SER A 58 4.48 11.16 -8.94
N SER A 59 3.90 10.04 -9.39
CA SER A 59 4.18 9.46 -10.71
C SER A 59 2.94 9.37 -11.60
N ASP A 60 2.98 9.99 -12.78
CA ASP A 60 2.01 9.78 -13.89
C ASP A 60 2.10 8.37 -14.52
N ASN A 61 2.71 7.41 -13.83
CA ASN A 61 2.94 6.07 -14.34
C ASN A 61 1.73 5.17 -14.05
N LYS A 62 0.93 4.89 -15.09
CA LYS A 62 -0.25 4.02 -15.04
C LYS A 62 0.02 2.67 -14.38
N ARG A 63 1.16 2.04 -14.66
CA ARG A 63 1.54 0.73 -14.10
C ARG A 63 1.77 0.81 -12.59
N MET A 64 2.35 1.90 -12.11
CA MET A 64 2.55 2.13 -10.68
C MET A 64 1.21 2.30 -9.95
N ASN A 65 0.27 3.03 -10.55
CA ASN A 65 -1.08 3.18 -10.01
C ASN A 65 -1.83 1.85 -9.95
N GLU A 66 -1.66 0.99 -10.97
CA GLU A 66 -2.23 -0.38 -10.97
C GLU A 66 -1.66 -1.22 -9.81
N LEU A 67 -0.34 -1.19 -9.58
CA LEU A 67 0.30 -1.92 -8.46
C LEU A 67 -0.18 -1.45 -7.07
N VAL A 68 -0.40 -0.15 -6.91
CA VAL A 68 -0.96 0.43 -5.68
C VAL A 68 -2.38 -0.07 -5.47
N LEU A 69 -3.23 0.03 -6.50
CA LEU A 69 -4.62 -0.41 -6.42
C LEU A 69 -4.73 -1.91 -6.08
N GLU A 70 -3.99 -2.75 -6.78
CA GLU A 70 -3.95 -4.21 -6.51
C GLU A 70 -3.53 -4.52 -5.07
N THR A 71 -2.57 -3.77 -4.54
CA THR A 71 -2.11 -3.94 -3.15
C THR A 71 -3.15 -3.51 -2.14
N VAL A 72 -3.83 -2.38 -2.38
CA VAL A 72 -4.92 -1.90 -1.52
C VAL A 72 -6.06 -2.91 -1.52
N GLU A 73 -6.49 -3.40 -2.68
CA GLU A 73 -7.52 -4.43 -2.77
C GLU A 73 -7.13 -5.72 -2.06
N ALA A 74 -5.85 -6.13 -2.15
CA ALA A 74 -5.36 -7.30 -1.44
C ALA A 74 -5.40 -7.13 0.09
N ILE A 75 -5.12 -5.92 0.58
CA ILE A 75 -5.25 -5.57 2.00
C ILE A 75 -6.71 -5.62 2.43
N GLU A 76 -7.62 -4.98 1.68
CA GLU A 76 -9.05 -4.98 1.98
C GLU A 76 -9.63 -6.40 2.02
N LYS A 77 -9.28 -7.24 1.05
CA LYS A 77 -9.69 -8.66 1.00
C LYS A 77 -9.13 -9.49 2.16
N LYS A 78 -7.91 -9.20 2.63
CA LYS A 78 -7.27 -9.92 3.74
C LYS A 78 -7.83 -9.53 5.09
N TYR A 79 -8.13 -8.24 5.31
CA TYR A 79 -8.60 -7.71 6.57
C TYR A 79 -10.09 -7.40 6.52
N ILE A 80 -10.92 -8.42 6.21
CA ILE A 80 -12.38 -8.29 6.12
C ILE A 80 -12.93 -7.67 7.42
N GLY A 81 -13.71 -6.60 7.26
CA GLY A 81 -14.33 -5.84 8.35
C GLY A 81 -13.50 -4.69 8.91
N LEU A 82 -12.24 -4.53 8.46
CA LEU A 82 -11.40 -3.36 8.78
C LEU A 82 -11.78 -2.13 7.92
N PHE A 83 -12.26 -2.40 6.71
CA PHE A 83 -12.81 -1.42 5.77
C PHE A 83 -14.32 -1.59 5.73
#